data_AF-A0A2K3KVZ3-F1
#
_entry.id   AF-A0A2K3KVZ3-F1
#
_cell.length_a   1.000
_cell.length_b   1.000
_cell.length_c   1.000
_cell.angle_alpha   90.00
_cell.angle_beta   90.00
_cell.angle_gamma   90.00
#
_symmetry.space_group_name_H-M   'P 1'
#
loop_
_entity.id
_entity.type
_entity.pdbx_description
1 polymer ?
#
loop_
_entity_poly.entity_id
_entity_poly.type
_entity_poly.pdbx_seq_one_letter_code
_entity_poly.pdbx_strand_id
1 'polypeptide(L)' 'MYYSARGPDPEDNLPHEADILKPNLVAPGSLIWAAWSSVATDSDEFLGENFAMMSGTSMAAPHVAGLAALIKQ' A
#
# COMPACT_ATOMS: atom_id res chain seq x y z
N MET A 1 1.46 12.81 -9.82
CA MET A 1 0.51 13.01 -8.71
C MET A 1 1.05 12.24 -7.51
N TYR A 2 1.35 12.90 -6.39
CA TYR A 2 1.89 12.23 -5.19
C TYR A 2 0.71 11.72 -4.35
N TYR A 3 0.61 10.40 -4.15
CA TYR A 3 -0.50 9.77 -3.38
C TYR A 3 -0.05 9.11 -2.07
N SER A 4 1.25 8.86 -1.90
CA SER A 4 1.74 8.27 -0.65
C SER A 4 1.65 9.29 0.48
N ALA A 5 0.95 8.92 1.55
CA ALA A 5 0.91 9.71 2.77
C ALA A 5 2.34 9.93 3.31
N ARG A 6 2.54 11.08 3.96
CA ARG A 6 3.81 11.50 4.55
C ARG A 6 3.56 11.75 6.04
N GLY A 7 4.57 11.48 6.86
CA GLY A 7 4.54 11.86 8.27
C GLY A 7 4.57 13.39 8.47
N PRO A 8 4.59 13.85 9.73
CA PRO A 8 4.68 13.06 10.96
C PRO A 8 3.38 12.31 11.30
N ASP A 9 3.42 11.46 12.33
CA ASP A 9 2.22 10.80 12.84
C ASP A 9 1.18 11.84 13.29
N PRO A 10 -0.04 11.88 12.72
CA PRO A 10 -1.04 12.88 13.09
C PRO A 10 -1.63 12.68 14.50
N GLU A 11 -1.44 11.51 15.12
CA GLU A 11 -1.84 11.31 16.51
C GLU A 11 -0.83 11.92 17.50
N ASP A 12 0.39 12.19 17.03
CA ASP A 12 1.46 12.84 17.78
C ASP A 12 1.35 14.37 17.68
N ASN A 13 0.35 14.92 18.36
CA ASN A 13 0.03 16.36 18.35
C ASN A 13 0.89 17.18 19.33
N LEU A 14 1.95 16.58 19.90
CA LEU A 14 2.82 17.27 20.84
C LEU A 14 3.82 18.16 20.08
N PRO A 15 3.92 19.46 20.41
CA PRO A 15 4.69 20.43 19.63
C PRO A 15 6.21 20.23 19.67
N HIS A 16 6.73 19.20 20.34
CA HIS A 16 8.16 19.00 20.52
C HIS A 16 8.72 17.72 19.91
N GLU A 17 7.98 16.63 19.74
CA GLU A 17 8.60 15.38 19.35
C GLU A 17 7.60 14.55 18.53
N ALA A 18 7.77 14.51 17.20
CA ALA A 18 7.27 13.38 16.42
C ALA A 18 8.22 12.20 16.71
N ASP A 19 8.09 11.61 17.89
CA ASP A 19 9.05 10.64 18.45
C ASP A 19 9.15 9.39 17.57
N ILE A 20 8.06 9.06 16.88
CA ILE A 20 7.96 7.89 16.01
C ILE A 20 7.84 8.34 14.55
N LEU A 21 8.92 8.18 13.79
CA LEU A 21 8.93 8.51 12.37
C LEU A 21 7.97 7.61 11.57
N LYS A 22 7.12 8.24 10.75
CA LYS A 22 6.23 7.58 9.78
C LYS A 22 6.45 8.12 8.36
N PRO A 23 6.30 7.28 7.31
CA PRO A 23 6.12 5.83 7.37
C PRO A 23 7.42 5.12 7.77
N ASN A 24 7.32 3.93 8.38
CA ASN A 24 8.50 3.20 8.85
C ASN A 24 9.33 2.58 7.71
N LEU A 25 8.70 2.30 6.57
CA LEU A 25 9.33 1.67 5.41
C LEU A 25 8.55 2.02 4.13
N VAL A 26 9.18 1.81 2.97
CA VAL A 26 8.57 1.97 1.65
C VAL A 26 8.70 0.70 0.82
N ALA A 27 7.75 0.45 -0.07
CA ALA A 27 7.74 -0.70 -0.97
C ALA A 27 7.09 -0.33 -2.32
N PRO A 28 7.30 -1.13 -3.39
CA PRO A 28 6.67 -0.89 -4.69
C PRO A 28 5.15 -0.88 -4.60
N GLY A 29 4.53 0.21 -5.03
CA GLY A 29 3.07 0.37 -5.00
C GLY A 29 2.50 1.15 -6.18
N SER A 30 3.27 1.39 -7.24
CA SER A 30 2.78 2.04 -8.45
C SER A 30 2.82 1.05 -9.61
N LEU A 31 1.74 1.01 -10.39
CA LEU A 31 1.57 0.15 -11.56
C LEU A 31 1.90 -1.33 -11.25
N ILE A 32 1.41 -1.82 -10.12
CA ILE A 32 1.59 -3.21 -9.70
C ILE A 32 0.57 -4.07 -10.44
N TRP A 33 1.07 -5.07 -11.17
CA TRP A 33 0.28 -6.09 -11.85
C TRP A 33 0.01 -7.26 -10.90
N ALA A 34 -1.24 -7.46 -10.52
CA ALA A 34 -1.62 -8.50 -9.56
C ALA A 34 -2.96 -9.15 -9.95
N ALA A 35 -3.24 -10.31 -9.35
CA ALA A 35 -4.51 -11.01 -9.57
C ALA A 35 -5.70 -10.14 -9.14
N TRP A 36 -6.76 -10.20 -9.93
CA TRP A 36 -8.01 -9.49 -9.72
C TRP A 36 -9.16 -10.47 -9.75
N SER A 37 -10.22 -10.17 -9.00
CA SER A 37 -11.42 -11.00 -9.00
C SER A 37 -12.26 -10.68 -10.23
N SER A 38 -12.50 -11.67 -11.09
CA SER A 38 -13.31 -11.50 -12.31
C SER A 38 -14.78 -11.15 -12.06
N VAL A 39 -15.24 -11.31 -10.82
CA VAL A 39 -16.58 -10.90 -10.34
C VAL A 39 -16.55 -9.61 -9.52
N ALA A 40 -15.39 -8.99 -9.31
CA ALA A 40 -15.32 -7.72 -8.59
C ALA A 40 -15.94 -6.60 -9.42
N THR A 41 -16.74 -5.77 -8.76
CA THR A 41 -17.47 -4.64 -9.35
C THR A 41 -16.89 -3.29 -8.93
N ASP A 42 -15.75 -3.28 -8.23
CA ASP A 42 -15.14 -2.07 -7.67
C ASP A 42 -14.53 -1.16 -8.75
N SER A 43 -14.37 -1.66 -9.97
CA SER A 43 -13.82 -0.92 -11.11
C SER A 43 -14.36 -1.47 -12.42
N ASP A 44 -15.09 -0.64 -13.17
CA ASP A 44 -15.60 -1.00 -14.50
C ASP A 44 -14.47 -1.33 -15.49
N GLU A 45 -13.28 -0.76 -15.29
CA GLU A 45 -12.09 -0.95 -16.12
C GLU A 45 -11.51 -2.37 -16.08
N PHE A 46 -11.83 -3.15 -15.03
CA PHE A 46 -11.28 -4.51 -14.83
C PHE A 46 -12.38 -5.59 -14.76
N LEU A 47 -13.59 -5.28 -15.24
CA LEU A 47 -14.69 -6.23 -15.25
C LEU A 47 -14.38 -7.44 -16.13
N GLY A 48 -14.49 -8.64 -15.56
CA GLY A 48 -14.19 -9.89 -16.25
C GLY A 48 -12.69 -10.21 -16.38
N GLU A 49 -11.81 -9.31 -15.93
CA GLU A 49 -10.37 -9.53 -15.96
C GLU A 49 -9.89 -10.36 -14.76
N ASN A 50 -8.84 -11.17 -14.98
CA ASN A 50 -8.22 -11.98 -13.93
C ASN A 50 -7.03 -11.29 -13.28
N PHE A 51 -6.56 -10.19 -13.86
CA PHE A 51 -5.45 -9.40 -13.39
C PHE A 51 -5.74 -7.92 -13.64
N ALA A 52 -5.22 -7.07 -12.76
CA ALA A 52 -5.37 -5.63 -12.87
C ALA A 52 -4.04 -4.93 -12.58
N MET A 53 -3.85 -3.77 -13.20
CA MET A 53 -2.74 -2.87 -12.91
C MET A 53 -3.23 -1.76 -11.98
N MET A 54 -2.72 -1.72 -10.75
CA MET A 54 -3.17 -0.75 -9.74
C MET A 54 -2.02 0.01 -9.10
N SER A 55 -2.32 1.22 -8.63
CA SER A 55 -1.39 2.05 -7.87
C SER A 55 -2.01 2.45 -6.52
N GLY A 56 -1.24 2.34 -5.45
CA GLY A 56 -1.65 2.72 -4.10
C GLY A 56 -0.70 2.18 -3.03
N THR A 57 -0.74 2.77 -1.84
CA THR A 57 -0.07 2.19 -0.66
C THR A 57 -0.65 0.82 -0.30
N SER A 58 -1.92 0.57 -0.66
CA SER A 58 -2.57 -0.74 -0.59
C SER A 58 -1.86 -1.83 -1.41
N MET A 59 -1.10 -1.47 -2.45
CA MET A 59 -0.27 -2.42 -3.22
C MET A 59 1.15 -2.53 -2.67
N ALA A 60 1.65 -1.50 -1.99
CA ALA A 60 2.94 -1.56 -1.29
C ALA A 60 2.88 -2.43 -0.02
N ALA A 61 1.81 -2.33 0.77
CA ALA A 61 1.63 -3.09 2.02
C ALA A 61 1.78 -4.63 1.87
N PRO A 62 1.15 -5.32 0.90
CA PRO A 62 1.27 -6.76 0.75
C PRO A 62 2.68 -7.24 0.38
N HIS A 63 3.50 -6.43 -0.32
CA HIS A 63 4.91 -6.78 -0.57
C HIS A 63 5.69 -6.95 0.74
N VAL A 64 5.46 -6.04 1.69
CA VAL A 64 6.11 -6.02 2.99
C VAL A 64 5.59 -7.14 3.87
N ALA A 65 4.27 -7.38 3.85
CA ALA A 65 3.66 -8.48 4.58
C ALA A 65 4.22 -9.84 4.11
N GLY A 66 4.38 -10.03 2.80
CA GLY A 66 5.02 -11.21 2.23
C GLY A 66 6.48 -11.37 2.63
N LEU A 67 7.27 -10.29 2.60
CA LEU A 67 8.65 -10.30 3.09
C LEU A 67 8.74 -10.64 4.58
N ALA A 68 7.89 -10.03 5.41
CA ALA A 68 7.83 -10.31 6.84
C ALA A 68 7.44 -11.77 7.12
N ALA A 69 6.53 -12.33 6.32
CA ALA A 69 6.19 -13.75 6.39
C ALA A 69 7.39 -14.63 6.05
N LEU A 70 8.18 -14.29 5.02
CA LEU A 70 9.42 -14.99 4.64
C LEU A 70 10.50 -14.94 5.73
N ILE A 71 10.64 -13.81 6.42
CA ILE A 71 11.60 -13.65 7.52
C ILE A 71 11.20 -14.51 8.73
N LYS A 72 9.91 -14.71 8.97
CA LYS A 72 9.39 -15.43 10.14
C LYS A 72 9.42 -16.97 10.00
N GLN A 73 9.49 -17.50 8.79
CA GLN A 73 9.33 -18.94 8.48
C GLN A 73 10.29 -19.82 9.29
#